data_AF-A0A1G6U424-F1
#
_entry.id   AF-A0A1G6U424-F1
#
_cell.length_a   1.000
_cell.length_b   1.000
_cell.length_c   1.000
_cell.angle_alpha   90.00
_cell.angle_beta   90.00
_cell.angle_gamma   90.00
#
_symmetry.space_group_name_H-M   'P 1'
#
loop_
_entity.id
_entity.type
_entity.pdbx_description
1 polymer ?
#
loop_
_entity_poly.entity_id
_entity_poly.type
_entity_poly.pdbx_seq_one_letter_code
_entity_poly.pdbx_strand_id
1 'polypeptide(L)'
;MSRFDSLMPLPGAGFGGRIHLPGRPGAEALVAAAEAEPDALPGALAAAGGLLVHVHEWTAGDLMIWDNRCTVHAATWFDAERLERVMWRMTVSGNPGVEYAGEAKSWLAGEGVKS
;
A
#
# COMPACT_ATOMS: atom_id res chain seq x y z
N MET A 1 -22.09 -3.02 10.06
CA MET A 1 -20.92 -2.13 10.23
C MET A 1 -19.89 -2.64 9.25
N SER A 2 -19.47 -1.80 8.31
CA SER A 2 -18.47 -2.15 7.30
C SER A 2 -17.12 -2.39 7.95
N ARG A 3 -16.33 -3.31 7.39
CA ARG A 3 -14.97 -3.62 7.85
C ARG A 3 -13.98 -2.46 7.63
N PHE A 4 -14.40 -1.42 6.90
CA PHE A 4 -13.64 -0.21 6.65
C PHE A 4 -14.19 1.02 7.39
N ASP A 5 -15.27 0.88 8.19
CA ASP A 5 -15.91 2.01 8.90
C ASP A 5 -15.05 2.58 10.03
N SER A 6 -14.05 1.84 10.52
CA SER A 6 -13.15 2.30 11.57
C SER A 6 -11.99 3.14 11.00
N LEU A 7 -12.34 4.21 10.29
CA LEU A 7 -11.40 5.23 9.81
C LEU A 7 -11.00 6.14 10.97
N MET A 8 -9.71 6.13 11.30
CA MET A 8 -9.15 7.10 12.24
C MET A 8 -8.52 8.25 11.45
N PRO A 9 -8.94 9.51 11.64
CA PRO A 9 -8.28 10.65 11.02
C PRO A 9 -6.78 10.67 11.32
N LEU A 10 -5.97 11.10 10.35
CA LEU A 10 -4.54 11.25 10.58
C LEU A 10 -4.28 12.38 11.59
N PRO A 11 -3.49 12.15 12.66
CA PRO A 11 -3.22 13.17 13.66
C PRO A 11 -2.64 14.44 13.05
N GLY A 12 -3.29 15.59 13.30
CA GLY A 12 -2.83 16.89 12.82
C GLY A 12 -3.10 17.17 11.33
N ALA A 13 -3.84 16.33 10.62
CA ALA A 13 -4.21 16.55 9.22
C ALA A 13 -5.72 16.78 9.05
N GLY A 14 -6.08 17.65 8.10
CA GLY A 14 -7.48 17.89 7.70
C GLY A 14 -8.02 16.90 6.67
N PHE A 15 -7.17 16.01 6.17
CA PHE A 15 -7.51 14.93 5.25
C PHE A 15 -6.69 13.69 5.58
N GLY A 16 -7.14 12.56 5.08
CA GLY A 16 -6.53 11.26 5.26
C GLY A 16 -7.05 10.51 6.48
N GLY A 17 -7.06 9.18 6.35
CA GLY A 17 -7.49 8.29 7.41
C GLY A 17 -6.70 6.98 7.42
N ARG A 18 -6.53 6.41 8.61
CA ARG A 18 -5.99 5.06 8.80
C ARG A 18 -7.12 4.06 8.88
N ILE A 19 -7.01 2.98 8.12
CA ILE A 19 -7.95 1.85 8.20
C ILE A 19 -7.54 0.95 9.38
N HIS A 20 -8.53 0.55 10.16
CA HIS A 20 -8.39 -0.53 11.14
C HIS A 20 -9.28 -1.70 10.74
N LEU A 21 -8.68 -2.87 10.55
CA LEU A 21 -9.39 -4.10 10.20
C LEU A 21 -9.65 -4.94 11.45
N PRO A 22 -10.86 -5.51 11.61
CA PRO A 22 -11.16 -6.37 12.75
C PRO A 22 -10.42 -7.72 12.65
N GLY A 23 -9.95 -8.24 13.78
CA GLY A 23 -9.31 -9.57 13.87
C GLY A 23 -7.78 -9.53 13.89
N ARG A 24 -7.14 -10.61 13.45
CA ARG A 24 -5.67 -10.69 13.37
C ARG A 24 -5.18 -9.78 12.24
N PRO A 25 -4.37 -8.75 12.51
CA PRO A 25 -3.84 -7.88 11.46
C PRO A 25 -2.87 -8.66 10.55
N GLY A 26 -2.83 -8.29 9.27
CA GLY A 26 -2.00 -8.95 8.26
C GLY A 26 -2.73 -9.07 6.92
N ALA A 27 -2.15 -9.84 5.99
CA ALA A 27 -2.63 -9.92 4.61
C ALA A 27 -4.02 -10.55 4.55
N GLU A 28 -4.23 -11.63 5.30
CA GLU A 28 -5.46 -12.40 5.32
C GLU A 28 -6.68 -11.54 5.71
N ALA A 29 -6.55 -10.70 6.74
CA ALA A 29 -7.64 -9.84 7.17
C ALA A 29 -7.97 -8.75 6.14
N LEU A 30 -6.96 -8.21 5.45
CA LEU A 30 -7.15 -7.23 4.39
C LEU A 30 -7.85 -7.86 3.18
N VAL A 31 -7.41 -9.04 2.75
CA VAL A 31 -8.04 -9.79 1.66
C VAL A 31 -9.48 -10.13 2.02
N ALA A 32 -9.71 -10.71 3.20
CA ALA A 32 -11.06 -11.05 3.65
C ALA A 32 -11.99 -9.84 3.75
N ALA A 33 -11.47 -8.66 4.13
CA ALA A 33 -12.25 -7.44 4.15
C ALA A 33 -12.58 -6.93 2.74
N ALA A 34 -11.59 -6.93 1.84
CA ALA A 34 -11.77 -6.50 0.46
C ALA A 34 -12.71 -7.45 -0.33
N GLU A 35 -12.64 -8.75 -0.10
CA GLU A 35 -13.52 -9.75 -0.71
C GLU A 35 -14.96 -9.66 -0.19
N ALA A 36 -15.13 -9.44 1.12
CA ALA A 36 -16.44 -9.31 1.72
C ALA A 36 -17.17 -8.03 1.27
N GLU A 37 -16.42 -6.95 1.02
CA GLU A 37 -16.96 -5.61 0.77
C GLU A 37 -16.16 -4.87 -0.32
N PRO A 38 -16.24 -5.32 -1.60
CA PRO A 38 -15.40 -4.80 -2.67
C PRO A 38 -15.58 -3.29 -2.94
N ASP A 39 -16.78 -2.77 -2.70
CA ASP A 39 -17.12 -1.36 -2.92
C ASP A 39 -16.82 -0.45 -1.71
N ALA A 40 -16.48 -1.03 -0.55
CA ALA A 40 -16.29 -0.25 0.68
C ALA A 40 -14.97 0.54 0.67
N LEU A 41 -13.92 0.04 0.01
CA LEU A 41 -12.62 0.71 -0.03
C LEU A 41 -12.67 2.05 -0.81
N PRO A 42 -13.29 2.16 -1.99
CA PRO A 42 -13.53 3.46 -2.63
C PRO A 42 -14.31 4.44 -1.76
N GLY A 43 -15.33 3.96 -1.04
CA GLY A 43 -16.11 4.78 -0.11
C GLY A 43 -15.27 5.32 1.04
N ALA A 44 -14.43 4.47 1.64
CA ALA A 44 -13.49 4.86 2.68
C ALA A 44 -12.46 5.89 2.17
N LEU A 45 -11.99 5.74 0.93
CA LEU A 45 -11.05 6.67 0.30
C LEU A 45 -11.67 8.06 0.11
N ALA A 46 -12.91 8.10 -0.38
CA ALA A 46 -13.66 9.33 -0.53
C ALA A 46 -13.92 10.01 0.83
N ALA A 47 -14.35 9.23 1.84
CA ALA A 47 -14.59 9.73 3.19
C ALA A 47 -13.32 10.29 3.86
N ALA A 48 -12.15 9.71 3.55
CA ALA A 48 -10.86 10.17 4.02
C ALA A 48 -10.27 11.34 3.21
N GLY A 49 -10.98 11.91 2.22
CA GLY A 49 -10.45 13.02 1.43
C GLY A 49 -9.30 12.62 0.52
N GLY A 50 -9.29 11.38 0.02
CA GLY A 50 -8.37 10.91 -1.02
C GLY A 50 -7.07 10.29 -0.52
N LEU A 51 -6.87 10.12 0.79
CA LEU A 51 -5.71 9.43 1.36
C LEU A 51 -6.13 8.34 2.36
N LEU A 52 -5.73 7.11 2.10
CA LEU A 52 -5.91 6.00 3.03
C LEU A 52 -4.57 5.39 3.41
N VAL A 53 -4.39 5.15 4.71
CA VAL A 53 -3.23 4.49 5.26
C VAL A 53 -3.62 3.11 5.78
N HIS A 54 -3.05 2.09 5.17
CA HIS A 54 -3.04 0.73 5.70
C HIS A 54 -1.68 0.45 6.35
N VAL A 55 -1.70 -0.09 7.58
CA VAL A 55 -0.49 -0.56 8.26
C VAL A 55 -0.54 -2.07 8.29
N HIS A 56 0.42 -2.68 7.60
CA HIS A 56 0.54 -4.13 7.51
C HIS A 56 1.40 -4.65 8.65
N GLU A 57 0.84 -5.53 9.48
CA GLU A 57 1.59 -6.28 10.48
C GLU A 57 2.06 -7.60 9.84
N TRP A 58 3.35 -7.67 9.54
CA TRP A 58 3.93 -8.80 8.81
C TRP A 58 3.92 -10.09 9.62
N THR A 59 3.49 -11.18 8.98
CA THR A 59 3.66 -12.55 9.45
C THR A 59 4.41 -13.38 8.41
N ALA A 60 5.06 -14.46 8.85
CA ALA A 60 5.82 -15.31 7.93
C ALA A 60 4.90 -15.90 6.85
N GLY A 61 5.29 -15.70 5.59
CA GLY A 61 4.49 -16.13 4.42
C GLY A 61 3.63 -15.04 3.79
N ASP A 62 3.50 -13.86 4.43
CA ASP A 62 2.80 -12.73 3.83
C ASP A 62 3.48 -12.25 2.54
N LEU A 63 2.65 -11.92 1.55
CA LEU A 63 3.05 -11.26 0.32
C LEU A 63 2.22 -9.99 0.16
N MET A 64 2.87 -8.88 -0.16
CA MET A 64 2.20 -7.65 -0.55
C MET A 64 2.65 -7.20 -1.94
N ILE A 65 1.68 -6.87 -2.78
CA ILE A 65 1.88 -6.26 -4.08
C ILE A 65 1.24 -4.87 -4.02
N TRP A 66 1.95 -3.84 -4.49
CA TRP A 66 1.43 -2.49 -4.57
C TRP A 66 1.73 -1.89 -5.95
N ASP A 67 0.83 -1.02 -6.42
CA ASP A 67 1.10 -0.21 -7.61
C ASP A 67 1.90 1.03 -7.19
N ASN A 68 3.17 1.07 -7.58
CA ASN A 68 4.10 2.15 -7.23
C ASN A 68 3.78 3.50 -7.89
N ARG A 69 2.76 3.58 -8.76
CA ARG A 69 2.33 4.83 -9.42
C ARG A 69 1.31 5.61 -8.60
N CYS A 70 0.55 4.93 -7.75
CA CYS A 70 -0.53 5.53 -6.96
C CYS A 70 -0.44 5.23 -5.46
N THR A 71 0.68 4.68 -4.99
CA THR A 71 0.92 4.39 -3.58
C THR A 71 2.24 4.96 -3.10
N VAL A 72 2.29 5.33 -1.82
CA VAL A 72 3.51 5.64 -1.08
C VAL A 72 3.59 4.68 0.09
N HIS A 73 4.78 4.21 0.44
CA HIS A 73 5.00 3.32 1.56
C HIS A 73 6.21 3.76 2.39
N ALA A 74 6.18 3.42 3.68
CA ALA A 74 7.28 3.65 4.60
C ALA A 74 7.48 2.41 5.46
N ALA A 75 8.74 1.98 5.60
CA ALA A 75 9.08 0.95 6.56
C ALA A 75 8.97 1.53 7.97
N THR A 76 8.28 0.83 8.88
CA THR A 76 8.20 1.24 10.28
C THR A 76 9.46 0.85 11.05
N TRP A 77 9.72 1.57 12.13
CA TRP A 77 10.80 1.27 13.07
C TRP A 77 10.63 -0.13 13.68
N PHE A 78 11.75 -0.79 13.97
CA PHE A 78 11.81 -2.04 14.72
C PHE A 78 13.10 -2.06 15.55
N ASP A 79 13.11 -2.89 16.59
CA ASP A 79 14.28 -3.07 17.45
C ASP A 79 15.35 -3.89 16.73
N ALA A 80 16.27 -3.21 16.06
CA ALA A 80 17.34 -3.83 15.28
C ALA A 80 18.47 -4.43 16.14
N GLU A 81 18.50 -4.16 17.44
CA GLU A 81 19.48 -4.78 18.35
C GLU A 81 19.03 -6.18 18.77
N ARG A 82 17.71 -6.40 18.86
CA ARG A 82 17.11 -7.65 19.34
C ARG A 82 16.50 -8.51 18.25
N LEU A 83 16.16 -7.92 17.10
CA LEU A 83 15.40 -8.58 16.04
C LEU A 83 16.09 -8.40 14.69
N GLU A 84 15.97 -9.43 13.84
CA GLU A 84 16.34 -9.35 12.44
C GLU A 84 15.09 -9.17 11.58
N ARG A 85 15.18 -8.34 10.53
CA ARG A 85 14.11 -8.16 9.55
C ARG A 85 14.66 -8.28 8.13
N VAL A 86 14.40 -9.42 7.50
CA VAL A 86 14.74 -9.69 6.09
C VAL A 86 13.47 -9.71 5.25
N MET A 87 13.48 -8.99 4.14
CA MET A 87 12.38 -8.95 3.18
C MET A 87 12.91 -9.12 1.77
N TRP A 88 12.26 -9.98 0.99
CA TRP A 88 12.54 -10.15 -0.43
C TRP A 88 11.65 -9.20 -1.22
N ARG A 89 12.25 -8.35 -2.07
CA ARG A 89 11.51 -7.42 -2.92
C ARG A 89 11.82 -7.69 -4.39
N MET A 90 10.76 -7.80 -5.19
CA MET A 90 10.83 -7.75 -6.63
C MET A 90 10.13 -6.48 -7.12
N THR A 91 10.75 -5.77 -8.06
CA THR A 91 10.14 -4.62 -8.72
C THR A 91 9.86 -4.99 -10.18
N VAL A 92 8.63 -4.80 -10.62
CA VAL A 92 8.25 -4.95 -12.03
C VAL A 92 8.38 -3.60 -12.72
N SER A 93 9.21 -3.55 -13.76
CA SER A 93 9.37 -2.37 -14.61
C SER A 93 8.47 -2.47 -15.83
N GLY A 94 7.76 -1.39 -16.17
CA GLY A 94 6.80 -1.39 -17.28
C GLY A 94 5.57 -0.56 -17.00
N ASN A 95 5.05 0.10 -18.02
CA ASN A 95 3.62 0.40 -18.07
C ASN A 95 2.98 -0.73 -18.90
N PRO A 96 2.20 -1.65 -18.28
CA PRO A 96 1.54 -2.71 -19.02
C PRO A 96 0.34 -2.16 -19.78
N GLY A 97 0.23 -2.46 -21.07
CA GLY A 97 -0.91 -2.05 -21.90
C GLY A 97 -0.52 -1.63 -23.32
N VAL A 98 -1.47 -1.69 -24.25
CA VAL A 98 -1.26 -1.27 -25.65
C VAL A 98 -1.07 0.24 -25.76
N GLU A 99 -1.71 0.98 -24.85
CA GLU A 99 -1.64 2.42 -24.70
C GLU A 99 -0.23 2.91 -24.33
N TYR A 100 0.62 2.03 -23.79
CA TYR A 100 1.99 2.32 -23.37
C TYR A 100 3.05 1.69 -24.27
N ALA A 101 2.67 1.05 -25.37
CA ALA A 101 3.59 0.32 -26.26
C ALA A 101 4.67 1.21 -26.90
N GLY A 102 4.42 2.53 -27.00
CA GLY A 102 5.34 3.52 -27.55
C GLY A 102 6.08 4.35 -26.51
N GLU A 103 5.83 4.14 -25.21
CA GLU A 103 6.46 4.96 -24.18
C GLU A 103 7.92 4.59 -23.96
N ALA A 104 8.76 5.62 -23.85
CA ALA A 104 10.13 5.45 -23.40
C ALA A 104 10.12 4.97 -21.94
N LYS A 105 10.91 3.94 -21.65
CA LYS A 105 11.05 3.39 -20.30
C LYS A 105 11.54 4.48 -19.35
N SER A 106 10.69 4.89 -18.40
CA SER A 106 10.96 5.99 -17.46
C SER A 106 12.13 5.73 -16.50
N TRP A 107 12.58 4.49 -16.39
CA TRP A 107 13.73 4.06 -15.59
C TRP A 107 15.03 3.90 -16.40
N LEU A 108 15.01 4.16 -17.71
CA LEU A 108 16.26 4.37 -18.46
C LEU A 108 16.73 5.78 -18.17
N ALA A 109 17.98 5.94 -17.73
CA ALA A 109 18.58 7.25 -17.64
C ALA A 109 18.54 7.92 -19.03
N GLY A 110 18.08 9.17 -19.08
CA GLY A 110 18.25 10.00 -20.29
C GLY A 110 19.74 10.08 -20.62
N GLU A 111 20.07 10.16 -21.91
CA GLU A 111 21.47 10.29 -22.33
C GLU A 111 22.15 11.43 -21.55
N GLY A 112 23.18 11.08 -20.77
CA GLY A 112 23.96 12.04 -19.98
C GLY A 112 23.63 12.14 -18.48
N VAL A 113 22.61 11.44 -17.96
CA VAL A 113 22.32 11.44 -16.51
C VAL A 113 22.97 10.23 -15.84
N LYS A 114 23.95 10.45 -14.96
CA LYS A 114 24.52 9.38 -14.12
C LYS A 114 23.63 9.11 -12.91
N SER A 115 23.32 7.83 -12.69
CA SER A 115 22.68 7.32 -11.47
C SER A 115 23.63 7.34 -10.28
#